data_AF-A0A842Q3G6-F1
#
_entry.id   AF-A0A842Q3G6-F1
#
_cell.length_a   1.000
_cell.length_b   1.000
_cell.length_c   1.000
_cell.angle_alpha   90.00
_cell.angle_beta   90.00
_cell.angle_gamma   90.00
#
_symmetry.space_group_name_H-M   'P 1'
#
loop_
_entity.id
_entity.type
_entity.pdbx_description
1 polymer ?
#
loop_
_entity_poly.entity_id
_entity_poly.type
_entity_poly.pdbx_seq_one_letter_code
_entity_poly.pdbx_strand_id
1 'polypeptide(L)'
;RMSFETGPHSIIITGSLHFTESDAVRTLTINVDEPTDNSENIQKISVNMIKRYTPKAKHAIKQMKDIIIQENSPSLNKGSIEVLDNAECYVDDAERFLRQGKHELAVLSIGYAEGLIDALRFQKGINPWS
;
A
#
# COMPACT_ATOMS: atom_id res chain seq x y z
N ARG A 1 22.75 33.84 16.44
CA ARG A 1 22.13 34.14 15.13
C ARG A 1 22.77 33.19 14.13
N MET A 2 22.04 32.23 13.56
CA MET A 2 22.62 31.36 12.53
C MET A 2 22.86 32.19 11.26
N SER A 3 24.08 32.18 10.74
CA SER A 3 24.40 32.75 9.43
C SER A 3 24.65 31.60 8.47
N PHE A 4 23.82 31.46 7.45
CA PHE A 4 23.89 30.34 6.50
C PHE A 4 24.98 30.52 5.44
N GLU A 5 25.99 31.38 5.67
CA GLU A 5 27.02 31.73 4.70
C GLU A 5 26.44 32.16 3.33
N THR A 6 27.32 32.46 2.37
CA THR A 6 26.91 32.78 0.99
C THR A 6 26.52 31.51 0.24
N GLY A 7 25.34 31.53 -0.39
CA GLY A 7 24.70 30.37 -1.04
C GLY A 7 25.40 29.85 -2.32
N PRO A 8 24.71 29.02 -3.13
CA PRO A 8 23.26 28.82 -3.16
C PRO A 8 22.72 27.91 -2.06
N HIS A 9 21.49 28.20 -1.61
CA HIS A 9 20.74 27.42 -0.63
C HIS A 9 19.56 26.72 -1.29
N SER A 10 19.16 25.56 -0.76
CA SER A 10 17.98 24.82 -1.24
C SER A 10 16.92 24.75 -0.15
N ILE A 11 15.66 24.86 -0.54
CA ILE A 11 14.48 24.78 0.34
C ILE A 11 13.61 23.60 -0.12
N ILE A 12 13.23 22.74 0.82
CA ILE A 12 12.28 21.65 0.60
C ILE A 12 11.00 21.97 1.38
N ILE A 13 9.87 22.02 0.68
CA ILE A 13 8.55 22.27 1.27
C ILE A 13 7.76 20.97 1.24
N THR A 14 7.52 20.39 2.42
CA THR A 14 6.78 19.14 2.58
C THR A 14 5.28 19.41 2.56
N GLY A 15 4.72 19.75 1.40
CA GLY A 15 3.31 20.03 1.21
C GLY A 15 3.04 20.68 -0.15
N SER A 16 1.80 20.57 -0.64
CA SER A 16 1.38 21.27 -1.85
C SER A 16 1.33 22.78 -1.57
N LEU A 17 1.96 23.57 -2.42
CA LEU A 17 1.80 25.02 -2.41
C LEU A 17 0.54 25.42 -3.16
N HIS A 18 -0.25 26.32 -2.58
CA HIS A 18 -1.28 27.03 -3.31
C HIS A 18 -0.63 27.96 -4.35
N PHE A 19 -1.32 28.26 -5.46
CA PHE A 19 -0.72 29.04 -6.54
C PHE A 19 -0.15 30.40 -6.09
N THR A 20 -0.80 31.03 -5.10
CA THR A 20 -0.33 32.30 -4.50
C THR A 20 0.95 32.14 -3.69
N GLU A 21 1.15 30.99 -3.06
CA GLU A 21 2.36 30.70 -2.28
C GLU A 21 3.53 30.45 -3.23
N SER A 22 3.32 29.68 -4.30
CA SER A 22 4.31 29.48 -5.36
C SER A 22 4.71 30.81 -6.02
N ASP A 23 3.74 31.68 -6.29
CA ASP A 23 3.99 33.01 -6.87
C ASP A 23 4.76 33.94 -5.92
N ALA A 24 4.45 33.88 -4.61
CA ALA A 24 5.20 34.60 -3.60
C ALA A 24 6.65 34.15 -3.52
N VAL A 25 6.92 32.83 -3.56
CA VAL A 25 8.29 32.29 -3.61
C VAL A 25 9.01 32.78 -4.88
N ARG A 26 8.34 32.77 -6.03
CA ARG A 26 8.94 33.26 -7.28
C ARG A 26 9.28 34.76 -7.24
N THR A 27 8.42 35.55 -6.62
CA THR A 27 8.52 37.02 -6.62
C THR A 27 9.44 37.57 -5.53
N LEU A 28 9.48 36.92 -4.37
CA LEU A 28 10.17 37.43 -3.18
C LEU A 28 11.63 36.96 -3.07
N THR A 29 12.07 35.99 -3.87
CA THR A 29 13.43 35.42 -3.80
C THR A 29 14.15 35.43 -5.14
N ILE A 30 15.48 35.45 -5.11
CA ILE A 30 16.33 35.23 -6.28
C ILE A 30 16.54 33.73 -6.38
N ASN A 31 15.83 33.09 -7.30
CA ASN A 31 15.88 31.64 -7.48
C ASN A 31 16.89 31.28 -8.58
N VAL A 32 17.74 30.27 -8.31
CA VAL A 32 18.63 29.67 -9.32
C VAL A 32 17.80 28.82 -10.29
N ASP A 33 16.77 28.17 -9.76
CA ASP A 33 15.84 27.28 -10.42
C ASP A 33 14.40 27.55 -9.97
N GLU A 34 13.42 27.31 -10.86
CA GLU A 34 12.00 27.52 -10.55
C GLU A 34 11.48 26.50 -9.53
N PRO A 35 10.57 26.89 -8.61
CA PRO A 35 9.91 25.96 -7.71
C PRO A 35 9.23 24.84 -8.51
N THR A 36 9.66 23.59 -8.28
CA THR A 36 9.14 22.42 -8.98
C THR A 36 8.27 21.60 -8.04
N ASP A 37 7.00 21.40 -8.39
CA ASP A 37 6.13 20.48 -7.67
C ASP A 37 6.40 19.04 -8.14
N ASN A 38 6.92 18.21 -7.23
CA ASN A 38 7.16 16.79 -7.48
C ASN A 38 6.07 15.89 -6.86
N SER A 39 5.00 16.45 -6.30
CA SER A 39 3.94 15.72 -5.60
C SER A 39 3.27 14.66 -6.48
N GLU A 40 3.13 14.91 -7.78
CA GLU A 40 2.58 13.95 -8.74
C GLU A 40 3.50 12.75 -8.97
N ASN A 41 4.82 12.95 -8.85
CA ASN A 41 5.83 11.91 -9.01
C ASN A 41 6.07 11.13 -7.70
N ILE A 42 5.58 11.63 -6.56
CA ILE A 42 5.67 10.95 -5.27
C ILE A 42 4.54 9.93 -5.15
N GLN A 43 4.87 8.65 -5.38
CA GLN A 43 3.96 7.57 -5.04
C GLN A 43 3.88 7.40 -3.52
N LYS A 44 2.68 7.60 -2.96
CA LYS A 44 2.42 7.32 -1.54
C LYS A 44 2.81 5.88 -1.22
N ILE A 45 3.49 5.68 -0.09
CA ILE A 45 3.93 4.35 0.38
C ILE A 45 2.75 3.37 0.39
N SER A 46 1.59 3.81 0.85
CA SER A 46 0.34 3.03 0.85
C SER A 46 -0.04 2.51 -0.53
N VAL A 47 0.04 3.35 -1.57
CA VAL A 47 -0.26 2.94 -2.96
C VAL A 47 0.70 1.84 -3.41
N ASN A 48 1.99 1.98 -3.10
CA ASN A 48 3.00 0.97 -3.44
C ASN A 48 2.75 -0.35 -2.68
N MET A 49 2.37 -0.28 -1.41
CA MET A 49 2.02 -1.45 -0.59
C MET A 49 0.88 -2.24 -1.22
N ILE A 50 -0.23 -1.58 -1.58
CA ILE A 50 -1.39 -2.28 -2.18
C ILE A 50 -1.03 -2.91 -3.54
N LYS A 51 -0.32 -2.17 -4.40
CA LYS A 51 0.14 -2.67 -5.70
C LYS A 51 1.04 -3.91 -5.57
N ARG A 52 1.85 -3.97 -4.52
CA ARG A 52 2.79 -5.08 -4.28
C ARG A 52 2.14 -6.28 -3.60
N TYR A 53 1.30 -6.05 -2.60
CA TYR A 53 0.79 -7.12 -1.73
C TYR A 53 -0.47 -7.76 -2.26
N THR A 54 -1.32 -7.01 -2.96
CA THR A 54 -2.56 -7.58 -3.53
C THR A 54 -2.30 -8.76 -4.47
N PRO A 55 -1.39 -8.67 -5.47
CA PRO A 55 -1.13 -9.81 -6.34
C PRO A 55 -0.56 -11.02 -5.59
N LYS A 56 0.25 -10.77 -4.55
CA LYS A 56 0.81 -11.83 -3.70
C LYS A 56 -0.25 -12.52 -2.87
N ALA A 57 -1.15 -11.76 -2.24
CA ALA A 57 -2.26 -12.30 -1.47
C ALA A 57 -3.19 -13.13 -2.36
N LYS A 58 -3.55 -12.63 -3.56
CA LYS A 58 -4.34 -13.40 -4.54
C LYS A 58 -3.65 -14.71 -4.93
N HIS A 59 -2.33 -14.68 -5.14
CA HIS A 59 -1.57 -15.88 -5.45
C HIS A 59 -1.56 -16.88 -4.29
N ALA A 60 -1.31 -16.41 -3.07
CA ALA A 60 -1.28 -17.24 -1.87
C ALA A 60 -2.64 -17.87 -1.56
N ILE A 61 -3.74 -17.12 -1.70
CA ILE A 61 -5.10 -17.65 -1.57
C ILE A 61 -5.32 -18.78 -2.56
N LYS A 62 -4.94 -18.59 -3.83
CA LYS A 62 -5.07 -19.62 -4.86
C LYS A 62 -4.26 -20.87 -4.51
N GLN A 63 -2.98 -20.72 -4.18
CA GLN A 63 -2.12 -21.85 -3.80
C GLN A 63 -2.71 -22.62 -2.61
N MET A 64 -3.18 -21.91 -1.59
CA MET A 64 -3.72 -22.53 -0.40
C MET A 64 -5.04 -23.26 -0.67
N LYS A 65 -5.94 -22.68 -1.47
CA LYS A 65 -7.16 -23.34 -1.95
C LYS A 65 -6.83 -24.62 -2.72
N ASP A 66 -5.87 -24.57 -3.65
CA ASP A 66 -5.45 -25.72 -4.45
C ASP A 66 -4.92 -26.87 -3.58
N ILE A 67 -4.08 -26.56 -2.58
CA ILE A 67 -3.54 -27.57 -1.65
C ILE A 67 -4.65 -28.17 -0.79
N ILE A 68 -5.53 -27.34 -0.22
CA ILE A 68 -6.63 -27.79 0.63
C ILE A 68 -7.60 -28.69 -0.14
N ILE A 69 -7.92 -28.37 -1.40
CA ILE A 69 -8.81 -29.19 -2.23
C ILE A 69 -8.22 -30.58 -2.50
N GLN A 70 -6.89 -30.69 -2.57
CA GLN A 70 -6.19 -31.97 -2.74
C GLN A 70 -6.16 -32.83 -1.45
N GLU A 71 -6.43 -32.25 -0.28
CA GLU A 71 -6.50 -33.00 0.98
C GLU A 71 -7.80 -33.84 1.06
N ASN A 72 -7.67 -35.14 1.35
CA ASN A 72 -8.81 -36.05 1.56
C ASN A 72 -9.49 -35.82 2.93
N SER A 73 -9.98 -34.62 3.21
CA SER A 73 -10.69 -34.27 4.46
C SER A 73 -11.75 -33.16 4.27
N PRO A 74 -12.89 -33.46 3.61
CA PRO A 74 -13.85 -32.46 3.16
C PRO A 74 -14.47 -31.59 4.27
N SER A 75 -14.71 -32.17 5.45
CA SER A 75 -15.33 -31.47 6.58
C SER A 75 -14.39 -30.45 7.24
N LEU A 76 -13.09 -30.75 7.32
CA LEU A 76 -12.07 -29.82 7.84
C LEU A 76 -11.78 -28.69 6.85
N ASN A 77 -11.93 -28.98 5.55
CA ASN A 77 -11.57 -28.05 4.48
C ASN A 77 -12.59 -26.93 4.30
N LYS A 78 -13.87 -27.16 4.63
CA LYS A 78 -14.93 -26.16 4.47
C LYS A 78 -14.62 -24.85 5.22
N GLY A 79 -14.24 -24.94 6.51
CA GLY A 79 -13.91 -23.75 7.31
C GLY A 79 -12.68 -23.02 6.79
N SER A 80 -11.66 -23.74 6.33
CA SER A 80 -10.47 -23.11 5.74
C SER A 80 -10.78 -22.41 4.41
N ILE A 81 -11.63 -23.00 3.56
CA ILE A 81 -12.06 -22.35 2.31
C ILE A 81 -12.88 -21.10 2.59
N GLU A 82 -13.81 -21.13 3.55
CA GLU A 82 -14.58 -19.93 3.95
C GLU A 82 -13.68 -18.79 4.45
N VAL A 83 -12.62 -19.10 5.20
CA VAL A 83 -11.63 -18.10 5.63
C VAL A 83 -10.86 -17.53 4.44
N LEU A 84 -10.49 -18.34 3.45
CA LEU A 84 -9.80 -17.89 2.24
C LEU A 84 -10.71 -17.05 1.34
N ASP A 85 -11.99 -17.38 1.23
CA ASP A 85 -12.99 -16.58 0.51
C ASP A 85 -13.16 -15.21 1.17
N ASN A 86 -13.17 -15.18 2.51
CA ASN A 86 -13.21 -13.92 3.24
C ASN A 86 -11.91 -13.11 3.01
N ALA A 87 -10.74 -13.75 3.05
CA ALA A 87 -9.47 -13.09 2.74
C ALA A 87 -9.48 -12.48 1.33
N GLU A 88 -10.03 -13.19 0.34
CA GLU A 88 -10.19 -12.69 -1.04
C GLU A 88 -11.08 -11.44 -1.10
N CYS A 89 -12.20 -11.42 -0.36
CA CYS A 89 -13.04 -10.24 -0.23
C CYS A 89 -12.28 -9.03 0.34
N TYR A 90 -11.44 -9.24 1.35
CA TYR A 90 -10.61 -8.17 1.93
C TYR A 90 -9.53 -7.66 0.95
N VAL A 91 -8.99 -8.52 0.09
CA VAL A 91 -8.08 -8.09 -0.96
C VAL A 91 -8.80 -7.19 -1.97
N ASP A 92 -10.00 -7.57 -2.40
CA ASP A 92 -10.81 -6.77 -3.33
C ASP A 92 -11.23 -5.43 -2.71
N ASP A 93 -11.55 -5.43 -1.41
CA ASP A 93 -11.80 -4.22 -0.64
C ASP A 93 -10.57 -3.31 -0.59
N ALA A 94 -9.37 -3.86 -0.44
CA ALA A 94 -8.13 -3.08 -0.47
C ALA A 94 -7.94 -2.35 -1.81
N GLU A 95 -8.16 -3.04 -2.94
CA GLU A 95 -8.11 -2.41 -4.26
C GLU A 95 -9.22 -1.35 -4.43
N ARG A 96 -10.43 -1.63 -3.92
CA ARG A 96 -11.56 -0.69 -3.96
C ARG A 96 -11.25 0.58 -3.17
N PHE A 97 -10.73 0.44 -1.95
CA PHE A 97 -10.37 1.58 -1.10
C PHE A 97 -9.22 2.39 -1.70
N LEU A 98 -8.26 1.74 -2.36
CA LEU A 98 -7.22 2.43 -3.11
C LEU A 98 -7.81 3.31 -4.23
N ARG A 99 -8.73 2.76 -5.04
CA ARG A 99 -9.42 3.53 -6.10
C ARG A 99 -10.24 4.71 -5.56
N GLN A 100 -10.71 4.62 -4.33
CA GLN A 100 -11.45 5.69 -3.64
C GLN A 100 -10.54 6.71 -2.92
N GLY A 101 -9.21 6.56 -2.99
CA GLY A 101 -8.27 7.41 -2.26
C GLY A 101 -8.22 7.16 -0.74
N LYS A 102 -8.90 6.13 -0.25
CA LYS A 102 -8.99 5.74 1.17
C LYS A 102 -7.80 4.85 1.55
N HIS A 103 -6.61 5.43 1.52
CA HIS A 103 -5.35 4.69 1.66
C HIS A 103 -5.22 3.89 2.96
N GLU A 104 -5.66 4.44 4.09
CA GLU A 104 -5.59 3.77 5.40
C GLU A 104 -6.47 2.51 5.44
N LEU A 105 -7.70 2.61 4.93
CA LEU A 105 -8.60 1.48 4.81
C LEU A 105 -8.05 0.43 3.83
N ALA A 106 -7.41 0.87 2.74
CA ALA A 106 -6.78 -0.06 1.81
C ALA A 106 -5.66 -0.86 2.49
N VAL A 107 -4.79 -0.20 3.26
CA VAL A 107 -3.70 -0.86 4.00
C VAL A 107 -4.23 -1.78 5.10
N LEU A 108 -5.27 -1.35 5.82
CA LEU A 108 -5.94 -2.16 6.83
C LEU A 108 -6.55 -3.44 6.22
N SER A 109 -7.26 -3.31 5.10
CA SER A 109 -7.90 -4.43 4.42
C SER A 109 -6.88 -5.46 3.92
N ILE A 110 -5.79 -5.03 3.26
CA ILE A 110 -4.78 -5.99 2.80
C ILE A 110 -4.07 -6.67 3.97
N GLY A 111 -3.77 -5.93 5.05
CA GLY A 111 -3.14 -6.50 6.24
C GLY A 111 -4.04 -7.53 6.93
N TYR A 112 -5.35 -7.30 6.95
CA TYR A 112 -6.32 -8.28 7.47
C TYR A 112 -6.36 -9.55 6.60
N ALA A 113 -6.37 -9.40 5.27
CA ALA A 113 -6.32 -10.53 4.35
C ALA A 113 -5.04 -11.38 4.54
N GLU A 114 -3.87 -10.75 4.60
CA GLU A 114 -2.60 -11.45 4.86
C GLU A 114 -2.63 -12.15 6.23
N GLY A 115 -3.21 -11.52 7.25
CA GLY A 115 -3.39 -12.13 8.58
C GLY A 115 -4.26 -13.39 8.57
N LEU A 116 -5.34 -13.42 7.78
CA LEU A 116 -6.16 -14.63 7.61
C LEU A 116 -5.39 -15.75 6.90
N ILE A 117 -4.61 -15.41 5.86
CA ILE A 117 -3.77 -16.37 5.13
C ILE A 117 -2.70 -16.95 6.06
N ASP A 118 -2.02 -16.10 6.83
CA ASP A 118 -0.98 -16.55 7.76
C ASP A 118 -1.53 -17.41 8.90
N ALA A 119 -2.72 -17.11 9.41
CA ALA A 119 -3.39 -17.94 10.41
C ALA A 119 -3.64 -19.37 9.89
N LEU A 120 -4.13 -19.51 8.64
CA LEU A 120 -4.30 -20.82 8.02
C LEU A 120 -2.98 -21.52 7.72
N ARG A 121 -1.96 -20.77 7.28
CA ARG A 121 -0.60 -21.28 7.13
C ARG A 121 -0.09 -21.90 8.43
N PHE A 122 -0.23 -21.22 9.57
CA PHE A 122 0.20 -21.76 10.85
C PHE A 122 -0.63 -22.98 11.28
N GLN A 123 -1.94 -22.94 11.07
CA GLN A 123 -2.82 -24.05 11.42
C GLN A 123 -2.54 -25.32 10.61
N LYS A 124 -2.25 -25.19 9.32
CA LYS A 124 -2.05 -26.32 8.40
C LYS A 124 -0.58 -26.69 8.17
N GLY A 125 0.37 -25.84 8.56
CA GLY A 125 1.79 -26.03 8.29
C GLY A 125 2.18 -25.85 6.81
N ILE A 126 1.36 -25.13 6.03
CA ILE A 126 1.54 -24.91 4.58
C ILE A 126 2.09 -23.51 4.35
N ASN A 127 3.07 -23.35 3.45
CA ASN A 127 3.54 -22.03 3.03
C ASN A 127 2.99 -21.66 1.64
N PRO A 128 2.00 -20.75 1.54
CA PRO A 128 1.41 -20.34 0.26
C PRO A 128 2.10 -19.13 -0.39
N TRP A 129 3.16 -18.61 0.24
CA TRP A 129 3.83 -17.37 -0.19
C TRP A 129 4.99 -17.60 -1.18
N SER A 130 5.26 -18.86 -1.52
CA SER A 130 6.33 -19.29 -2.43
C SER A 130 6.08 -18.94 -3.89
#